data_AF-A0A3D2JXL6-F1
#
_entry.id   AF-A0A3D2JXL6-F1
#
_cell.length_a   1.000
_cell.length_b   1.000
_cell.length_c   1.000
_cell.angle_alpha   90.00
_cell.angle_beta   90.00
_cell.angle_gamma   90.00
#
_symmetry.space_group_name_H-M   'P 1'
#
loop_
_entity.id
_entity.type
_entity.pdbx_description
1 polymer ?
#
loop_
_entity_poly.entity_id
_entity_poly.type
_entity_poly.pdbx_seq_one_letter_code
_entity_poly.pdbx_strand_id
1 'polypeptide(L)'
;MRAEQGFTSFKSKFLLLDVLREDRFGGVYLYQQKENGTLLIVKKKVRGSSGYEAMSLLASVTHPNIVSTLGTFRNDDFFVLIQEYMSGGTLQDKLAFHLTWQQTLQIAKQLCEAVVFAHNNRLVHGHLRPTNVLFDPDRSVKVTDFWLQDDTSDV
;
A
#
# COMPACT_ATOMS: atom_id res chain seq x y z
N MET A 1 -11.91 -14.50 -22.55
CA MET A 1 -11.29 -13.78 -23.68
C MET A 1 -10.77 -12.36 -23.34
N ARG A 2 -11.50 -11.50 -22.58
CA ARG A 2 -11.01 -10.13 -22.22
C ARG A 2 -9.94 -10.08 -21.09
N ALA A 3 -10.00 -10.98 -20.10
CA ALA A 3 -9.05 -10.98 -18.97
C ALA A 3 -7.63 -11.46 -19.36
N GLU A 4 -7.53 -12.44 -20.27
CA GLU A 4 -6.25 -12.97 -20.75
C GLU A 4 -5.44 -11.95 -21.56
N GLN A 5 -6.12 -11.09 -22.34
CA GLN A 5 -5.47 -10.00 -23.08
C GLN A 5 -4.93 -8.92 -22.16
N GLY A 6 -5.65 -8.57 -21.08
CA GLY A 6 -5.18 -7.63 -20.07
C GLY A 6 -3.95 -8.13 -19.31
N PHE A 7 -3.94 -9.42 -18.94
CA PHE A 7 -2.81 -10.03 -18.22
C PHE A 7 -1.59 -10.26 -19.11
N THR A 8 -1.79 -10.61 -20.39
CA THR A 8 -0.69 -10.74 -21.38
C THR A 8 -0.06 -9.38 -21.69
N SER A 9 -0.88 -8.33 -21.83
CA SER A 9 -0.43 -6.94 -21.97
C SER A 9 0.31 -6.43 -20.72
N PHE A 10 -0.09 -6.87 -19.53
CA PHE A 10 0.63 -6.56 -18.30
C PHE A 10 2.01 -7.24 -18.28
N LYS A 11 2.10 -8.54 -18.56
CA LYS A 11 3.39 -9.26 -18.61
C LYS A 11 4.36 -8.75 -19.68
N SER A 12 3.86 -8.16 -20.77
CA SER A 12 4.73 -7.57 -21.78
C SER A 12 5.42 -6.31 -21.25
N LYS A 13 4.74 -5.49 -20.44
CA LYS A 13 5.23 -4.21 -19.91
C LYS A 13 5.93 -4.30 -18.55
N PHE A 14 5.57 -5.29 -17.72
CA PHE A 14 6.05 -5.41 -16.35
C PHE A 14 6.78 -6.74 -16.13
N LEU A 15 7.86 -6.70 -15.36
CA LEU A 15 8.62 -7.85 -14.89
C LEU A 15 8.30 -8.08 -13.41
N LEU A 16 7.86 -9.29 -13.05
CA LEU A 16 7.76 -9.68 -11.64
C LEU A 16 9.17 -9.89 -11.10
N LEU A 17 9.56 -9.15 -10.08
CA LEU A 17 10.85 -9.27 -9.43
C LEU A 17 10.78 -10.17 -8.20
N ASP A 18 9.75 -10.01 -7.38
CA ASP A 18 9.63 -10.77 -6.12
C ASP A 18 8.18 -10.93 -5.66
N VAL A 19 7.94 -11.99 -4.88
CA VAL A 19 6.68 -12.26 -4.17
C VAL A 19 6.91 -11.96 -2.70
N LEU A 20 6.56 -10.74 -2.28
CA LEU A 20 6.80 -10.29 -0.91
C LEU A 20 5.88 -11.00 0.10
N ARG A 21 4.66 -11.34 -0.34
CA ARG A 21 3.67 -12.11 0.44
C ARG A 21 2.65 -12.73 -0.49
N GLU A 22 2.22 -13.96 -0.19
CA GLU A 22 1.10 -14.59 -0.89
C GLU A 22 0.36 -15.55 0.06
N ASP A 23 -0.97 -15.49 0.03
CA ASP A 23 -1.88 -16.38 0.74
C ASP A 23 -3.15 -16.64 -0.09
N ARG A 24 -4.08 -17.45 0.43
CA ARG A 24 -5.32 -17.80 -0.28
C ARG A 24 -6.24 -16.61 -0.56
N PHE A 25 -6.06 -15.49 0.12
CA PHE A 25 -6.87 -14.28 0.01
C PHE A 25 -6.21 -13.19 -0.84
N GLY A 26 -4.97 -13.39 -1.30
CA GLY A 26 -4.28 -12.44 -2.15
C GLY A 26 -2.77 -12.44 -1.96
N GLY A 27 -2.13 -11.35 -2.36
CA GLY A 27 -0.68 -11.24 -2.31
C GLY A 27 -0.16 -9.83 -2.54
N VAL A 28 1.12 -9.65 -2.25
CA VAL A 28 1.90 -8.44 -2.45
C VAL A 28 3.13 -8.79 -3.27
N TYR A 29 3.30 -8.12 -4.39
CA TYR A 29 4.28 -8.46 -5.41
C TYR A 29 5.09 -7.22 -5.78
N LEU A 30 6.39 -7.39 -5.95
CA LEU A 30 7.28 -6.35 -6.45
C LEU A 30 7.43 -6.52 -7.97
N TYR A 31 7.08 -5.47 -8.70
CA TYR A 31 7.21 -5.41 -10.16
C TYR A 31 8.17 -4.31 -10.59
N GLN A 32 8.73 -4.46 -11.78
CA GLN A 32 9.48 -3.44 -12.49
C GLN A 32 8.85 -3.15 -13.85
N GLN A 33 8.67 -1.86 -14.17
CA GLN A 33 8.35 -1.43 -15.53
C GLN A 33 9.56 -1.64 -16.44
N LYS A 34 9.39 -2.36 -17.54
CA LYS A 34 10.49 -2.64 -18.48
C LYS A 34 10.95 -1.40 -19.25
N GLU A 35 10.06 -0.42 -19.44
CA GLU A 35 10.35 0.78 -20.24
C GLU A 35 11.35 1.73 -19.56
N ASN A 36 11.21 1.94 -18.25
CA ASN A 36 11.99 2.95 -17.51
C ASN A 36 12.62 2.41 -16.22
N GLY A 37 12.45 1.12 -15.90
CA GLY A 37 13.00 0.49 -14.71
C GLY A 37 12.27 0.84 -13.40
N THR A 38 11.15 1.57 -13.44
CA THR A 38 10.39 1.99 -12.25
C THR A 38 9.87 0.78 -11.48
N LEU A 39 10.11 0.78 -10.16
CA LEU A 39 9.61 -0.24 -9.25
C LEU A 39 8.18 0.08 -8.79
N LEU A 40 7.37 -0.96 -8.64
CA LEU A 40 5.96 -0.89 -8.26
C LEU A 40 5.61 -1.98 -7.26
N ILE A 41 4.71 -1.66 -6.33
CA ILE A 41 4.06 -2.66 -5.48
C ILE A 41 2.68 -2.96 -6.05
N VAL A 42 2.43 -4.24 -6.34
CA VAL A 42 1.13 -4.72 -6.76
C VAL A 42 0.52 -5.52 -5.62
N LYS A 43 -0.63 -5.08 -5.11
CA LYS A 43 -1.40 -5.78 -4.09
C LYS A 43 -2.64 -6.38 -4.75
N LYS A 44 -2.93 -7.64 -4.46
CA LYS A 44 -4.14 -8.35 -4.91
C LYS A 44 -4.94 -8.77 -3.68
N LYS A 45 -6.26 -8.58 -3.72
CA LYS A 45 -7.19 -9.08 -2.71
C LYS A 45 -8.40 -9.73 -3.36
N VAL A 46 -8.78 -10.90 -2.87
CA VAL A 46 -10.00 -11.61 -3.28
C VAL A 46 -11.22 -10.90 -2.71
N ARG A 47 -12.31 -10.84 -3.48
CA ARG A 47 -13.58 -10.25 -3.05
C ARG A 47 -14.11 -10.96 -1.80
N GLY A 48 -14.63 -10.18 -0.85
CA GLY A 48 -15.13 -10.69 0.43
C GLY A 48 -14.02 -11.05 1.43
N SER A 49 -12.74 -10.91 1.08
CA SER A 49 -11.65 -11.02 2.04
C SER A 49 -11.44 -9.71 2.81
N SER A 50 -10.92 -9.83 4.02
CA SER A 50 -10.60 -8.69 4.88
C SER A 50 -9.63 -7.72 4.16
N GLY A 51 -9.98 -6.43 4.18
CA GLY A 51 -9.20 -5.36 3.54
C GLY A 51 -9.55 -5.12 2.06
N TYR A 52 -10.43 -5.89 1.44
CA TYR A 52 -10.87 -5.67 0.05
C TYR A 52 -11.51 -4.29 -0.14
N GLU A 53 -12.51 -3.96 0.67
CA GLU A 53 -13.24 -2.70 0.58
C GLU A 53 -12.31 -1.51 0.92
N ALA A 54 -11.37 -1.69 1.86
CA ALA A 54 -10.38 -0.68 2.21
C ALA A 54 -9.46 -0.35 1.04
N MET A 55 -8.99 -1.40 0.36
CA MET A 55 -8.15 -1.29 -0.82
C MET A 55 -8.90 -0.58 -1.95
N SER A 56 -10.21 -0.82 -2.09
CA SER A 56 -11.06 -0.12 -3.06
C SER A 56 -11.24 1.36 -2.73
N LEU A 57 -11.40 1.73 -1.46
CA LEU A 57 -11.52 3.13 -1.06
C LEU A 57 -10.18 3.87 -1.15
N LEU A 58 -9.08 3.21 -0.79
CA LEU A 58 -7.72 3.73 -0.96
C LEU A 58 -7.40 4.13 -2.41
N ALA A 59 -8.04 3.48 -3.38
CA ALA A 59 -7.87 3.83 -4.79
C ALA A 59 -8.41 5.22 -5.16
N SER A 60 -9.34 5.76 -4.36
CA SER A 60 -10.01 7.04 -4.62
C SER A 60 -9.45 8.23 -3.85
N VAL A 61 -8.39 8.03 -3.06
CA VAL A 61 -7.81 9.08 -2.22
C VAL A 61 -6.33 9.28 -2.49
N THR A 62 -5.88 10.53 -2.33
CA THR A 62 -4.47 10.92 -2.49
C THR A 62 -4.08 11.86 -1.36
N HIS A 63 -2.97 11.53 -0.68
CA HIS A 63 -2.43 12.35 0.41
C HIS A 63 -0.89 12.22 0.44
N PRO A 64 -0.13 13.30 0.72
CA PRO A 64 1.35 13.25 0.72
C PRO A 64 1.94 12.18 1.66
N ASN A 65 1.26 11.88 2.77
CA ASN A 65 1.68 10.89 3.76
C ASN A 65 0.93 9.54 3.68
N ILE A 66 0.29 9.24 2.55
CA ILE A 66 -0.27 7.91 2.24
C ILE A 66 0.37 7.43 0.94
N VAL A 67 0.74 6.15 0.88
CA VAL A 67 1.36 5.59 -0.34
C VAL A 67 0.41 5.74 -1.52
N SER A 68 0.91 6.36 -2.59
CA SER A 68 0.09 6.76 -3.73
C SER A 68 -0.34 5.55 -4.55
N THR A 69 -1.63 5.52 -4.90
CA THR A 69 -2.17 4.58 -5.88
C THR A 69 -1.89 5.09 -7.29
N LEU A 70 -1.20 4.28 -8.08
CA LEU A 70 -0.86 4.56 -9.47
C LEU A 70 -1.87 3.99 -10.46
N GLY A 71 -2.63 2.98 -10.04
CA GLY A 71 -3.68 2.38 -10.84
C GLY A 71 -4.36 1.22 -10.14
N THR A 72 -5.48 0.79 -10.70
CA THR A 72 -6.28 -0.32 -10.17
C THR A 72 -6.79 -1.23 -11.26
N PHE A 73 -7.02 -2.48 -10.90
CA PHE A 73 -7.75 -3.42 -11.74
C PHE A 73 -8.76 -4.19 -10.89
N ARG A 74 -9.98 -4.34 -11.39
CA ARG A 74 -11.07 -5.05 -10.70
C ARG A 74 -11.75 -6.02 -11.65
N ASN A 75 -12.06 -7.20 -11.16
CA ASN A 75 -13.05 -8.10 -11.76
C ASN A 75 -13.98 -8.64 -10.67
N ASP A 76 -14.83 -9.60 -11.02
CA ASP A 76 -15.84 -10.15 -10.10
C ASP A 76 -15.24 -10.86 -8.89
N ASP A 77 -14.01 -11.39 -9.02
CA ASP A 77 -13.36 -12.23 -8.03
C ASP A 77 -12.30 -11.51 -7.19
N PHE A 78 -11.66 -10.47 -7.73
CA PHE A 78 -10.55 -9.80 -7.06
C PHE A 78 -10.39 -8.32 -7.42
N PHE A 79 -9.69 -7.61 -6.53
CA PHE A 79 -9.23 -6.24 -6.70
C PHE A 79 -7.70 -6.22 -6.68
N VAL A 80 -7.11 -5.40 -7.54
CA VAL A 80 -5.67 -5.16 -7.63
C VAL A 80 -5.41 -3.67 -7.49
N LEU A 81 -4.49 -3.34 -6.60
CA LEU A 81 -3.99 -1.98 -6.34
C LEU A 81 -2.52 -1.92 -6.75
N ILE A 82 -2.18 -0.98 -7.63
CA ILE A 82 -0.82 -0.72 -8.07
C ILE A 82 -0.36 0.55 -7.36
N GLN A 83 0.74 0.47 -6.63
CA GLN A 83 1.28 1.55 -5.82
C GLN A 83 2.73 1.84 -6.18
N GLU A 84 3.17 3.06 -5.83
CA GLU A 84 4.58 3.41 -5.86
C GLU A 84 5.41 2.50 -4.94
N TYR A 85 6.65 2.20 -5.35
CA TYR A 85 7.61 1.53 -4.48
C TYR A 85 8.33 2.55 -3.59
N MET A 86 8.38 2.26 -2.29
CA MET A 86 9.01 3.12 -1.29
C MET A 86 10.41 2.61 -0.96
N SER A 87 11.44 3.19 -1.58
CA SER A 87 12.83 2.71 -1.46
C SER A 87 13.54 3.12 -0.17
N GLY A 88 12.96 4.03 0.63
CA GLY A 88 13.56 4.54 1.86
C GLY A 88 13.52 3.58 3.06
N GLY A 89 12.89 2.42 2.90
CA GLY A 89 12.69 1.42 3.95
C GLY A 89 11.52 1.75 4.88
N THR A 90 11.41 1.00 5.97
CA THR A 90 10.34 1.13 6.97
C THR A 90 10.79 1.90 8.21
N LEU A 91 9.85 2.37 9.03
CA LEU A 91 10.16 2.91 10.36
C LEU A 91 10.76 1.85 11.27
N GLN A 92 10.40 0.57 11.09
CA GLN A 92 11.05 -0.53 11.82
C GLN A 92 12.57 -0.55 11.59
N ASP A 93 13.00 -0.32 10.35
CA ASP A 93 14.42 -0.27 9.99
C ASP A 93 15.09 0.97 10.59
N LYS A 94 14.40 2.12 10.60
CA LYS A 94 14.94 3.36 11.20
C LYS A 94 15.06 3.28 12.71
N LEU A 95 14.13 2.57 13.38
CA LEU A 95 14.14 2.37 14.83
C LEU A 95 15.27 1.44 15.31
N ALA A 96 15.93 0.72 14.40
CA ALA A 96 17.17 0.01 14.73
C ALA A 96 18.34 0.97 15.02
N PHE A 97 18.20 2.25 14.64
CA PHE A 97 19.16 3.32 14.89
C PHE A 97 18.55 4.38 15.82
N HIS A 98 19.41 5.23 16.39
CA HIS A 98 18.94 6.31 17.25
C HIS A 98 18.29 7.42 16.40
N LEU A 99 17.02 7.71 16.66
CA LEU A 99 16.31 8.87 16.13
C LEU A 99 16.42 10.04 17.11
N THR A 100 16.69 11.24 16.60
CA THR A 100 16.61 12.45 17.41
C THR A 100 15.16 12.78 17.74
N TRP A 101 14.93 13.59 18.77
CA TRP A 101 13.58 14.03 19.11
C TRP A 101 12.94 14.85 17.96
N GLN A 102 13.74 15.61 17.21
CA GLN A 102 13.27 16.37 16.05
C GLN A 102 12.77 15.44 14.94
N GLN A 103 13.54 14.40 14.62
CA GLN A 103 13.15 13.39 13.62
C GLN A 103 11.87 12.67 14.07
N THR A 104 11.80 12.30 15.35
CA THR A 104 10.64 11.65 15.94
C THR A 104 9.40 12.53 15.82
N LEU A 105 9.52 13.82 16.14
CA LEU A 105 8.42 14.77 16.04
C LEU A 105 7.95 14.98 14.59
N GLN A 106 8.88 15.05 13.63
CA GLN A 106 8.56 15.15 12.21
C GLN A 106 7.79 13.92 11.72
N ILE A 107 8.25 12.71 12.06
CA ILE A 107 7.58 11.45 11.74
C ILE A 107 6.18 11.43 12.37
N ALA A 108 6.06 11.75 13.66
CA ALA A 108 4.78 11.76 14.36
C ALA A 108 3.78 12.74 13.75
N LYS A 109 4.24 13.94 13.36
CA LYS A 109 3.39 14.93 12.69
C LYS A 109 2.82 14.39 11.37
N GLN A 110 3.67 13.84 10.51
CA GLN A 110 3.25 13.30 9.21
C GLN A 110 2.32 12.08 9.35
N LEU A 111 2.56 11.23 10.36
CA LEU A 111 1.65 10.15 10.71
C LEU A 111 0.27 10.67 11.13
N CYS A 112 0.22 11.68 11.98
CA CYS A 112 -1.04 12.30 12.38
C CYS A 112 -1.79 12.91 11.18
N GLU A 113 -1.08 13.58 10.27
CA GLU A 113 -1.66 14.13 9.04
C GLU A 113 -2.28 13.02 8.17
N ALA A 114 -1.57 11.91 7.97
CA ALA A 114 -2.10 10.75 7.24
C ALA A 114 -3.35 10.15 7.89
N VAL A 115 -3.33 9.96 9.22
CA VAL A 115 -4.42 9.33 9.96
C VAL A 115 -5.67 10.23 10.00
N VAL A 116 -5.50 11.53 10.23
CA VAL A 116 -6.61 12.50 10.19
C VAL A 116 -7.25 12.50 8.81
N PHE A 117 -6.45 12.55 7.74
CA PHE A 117 -6.96 12.47 6.38
C PHE A 117 -7.72 11.16 6.12
N ALA A 118 -7.17 10.02 6.54
CA ALA A 118 -7.82 8.72 6.37
C ALA A 118 -9.18 8.68 7.08
N HIS A 119 -9.25 9.10 8.34
CA HIS A 119 -10.50 9.12 9.11
C HIS A 119 -11.57 10.02 8.46
N ASN A 120 -11.19 11.18 7.91
CA ASN A 120 -12.11 12.04 7.16
C ASN A 120 -12.67 11.39 5.89
N ASN A 121 -11.97 10.38 5.35
CA ASN A 121 -12.39 9.60 4.19
C ASN A 121 -12.95 8.21 4.57
N ARG A 122 -13.34 8.02 5.83
CA ARG A 122 -13.89 6.75 6.36
C ARG A 122 -12.93 5.54 6.21
N LEU A 123 -11.64 5.82 6.13
CA LEU A 123 -10.58 4.81 6.16
C LEU A 123 -10.01 4.74 7.57
N VAL A 124 -9.91 3.55 8.13
CA VAL A 124 -9.27 3.32 9.43
C VAL A 124 -8.00 2.54 9.18
N HIS A 125 -6.86 3.00 9.69
CA HIS A 125 -5.63 2.26 9.45
C HIS A 125 -5.68 0.84 10.06
N GLY A 126 -6.23 0.67 11.27
CA GLY A 126 -6.48 -0.63 11.90
C GLY A 126 -5.25 -1.36 12.46
N HIS A 127 -4.09 -1.22 11.81
CA HIS A 127 -2.85 -1.90 12.22
C HIS A 127 -1.62 -1.00 12.14
N LEU A 128 -1.68 0.21 12.73
CA LEU A 128 -0.57 1.17 12.61
C LEU A 128 0.63 0.66 13.41
N ARG A 129 1.68 0.25 12.69
CA ARG A 129 2.89 -0.35 13.24
C ARG A 129 4.11 0.07 12.42
N PRO A 130 5.34 0.03 12.97
CA PRO A 130 6.52 0.56 12.29
C PRO A 130 6.81 -0.05 10.90
N THR A 131 6.39 -1.29 10.63
CA THR A 131 6.57 -1.92 9.30
C THR A 131 5.66 -1.33 8.22
N ASN A 132 4.58 -0.63 8.60
CA ASN A 132 3.60 -0.05 7.67
C ASN A 132 3.80 1.45 7.48
N VAL A 133 4.87 1.99 8.08
CA VAL A 133 5.30 3.38 7.94
C VAL A 133 6.54 3.35 7.06
N LEU A 134 6.41 3.83 5.83
CA LEU A 134 7.45 3.77 4.80
C LEU A 134 8.07 5.14 4.58
N PHE A 135 9.29 5.15 4.05
CA PHE A 135 9.98 6.38 3.67
C PHE A 135 10.15 6.45 2.16
N ASP A 136 9.91 7.63 1.60
CA ASP A 136 10.33 7.95 0.23
C ASP A 136 11.83 8.31 0.18
N PRO A 137 12.42 8.50 -1.02
CA PRO A 137 13.82 8.90 -1.16
C PRO A 137 14.17 10.22 -0.43
N ASP A 138 13.19 11.12 -0.29
CA ASP A 138 13.33 12.43 0.35
C ASP A 138 13.11 12.36 1.87
N ARG A 139 12.99 11.16 2.43
CA ARG A 139 12.77 10.86 3.86
C ARG A 139 11.42 11.34 4.40
N SER A 140 10.45 11.58 3.53
CA SER A 140 9.06 11.79 3.94
C SER A 140 8.38 10.47 4.28
N VAL A 141 7.53 10.50 5.29
CA VAL A 141 6.75 9.35 5.75
C VAL A 141 5.52 9.16 4.86
N LYS A 142 5.29 7.92 4.43
CA LYS A 142 4.02 7.48 3.85
C LYS A 142 3.49 6.23 4.54
N VAL A 143 2.21 6.24 4.86
CA VAL A 143 1.51 5.14 5.50
C VAL A 143 0.92 4.20 4.45
N THR A 144 0.97 2.89 4.69
CA THR A 144 0.44 1.85 3.79
C THR A 144 -0.41 0.83 4.54
N ASP A 145 -1.03 -0.10 3.81
CA ASP A 145 -1.81 -1.22 4.38
C ASP A 145 -2.96 -0.79 5.28
N PHE A 146 -3.80 0.12 4.78
CA PHE A 146 -5.05 0.50 5.44
C PHE A 146 -6.08 -0.64 5.40
N TRP A 147 -6.97 -0.58 6.38
CA TRP A 147 -8.08 -1.50 6.53
C TRP A 147 -9.39 -0.71 6.52
N LEU A 148 -10.49 -1.43 6.56
CA LEU A 148 -11.74 -0.85 6.99
C LEU A 148 -12.01 -1.39 8.37
N GLN A 149 -12.59 -0.54 9.20
CA GLN A 149 -13.39 -1.07 10.28
C GLN A 149 -14.55 -1.81 9.63
N ASP A 150 -14.52 -3.14 9.68
CA ASP A 150 -15.72 -3.96 9.55
C ASP A 150 -15.69 -5.05 10.63
N ASP A 151 -16.80 -5.09 11.37
CA ASP A 151 -17.22 -5.99 12.45
C ASP A 151 -16.42 -6.05 13.76
N THR A 152 -16.72 -5.11 14.67
CA THR A 152 -16.89 -5.49 16.08
C THR A 152 -18.18 -6.32 16.21
N SER A 153 -18.14 -7.57 15.77
CA SER A 153 -19.14 -8.58 16.13
C SER A 153 -18.58 -9.64 17.09
N ASP A 154 -17.38 -9.42 17.64
CA ASP A 154 -16.82 -10.22 18.73
C ASP A 154 -16.53 -9.33 19.95
N VAL A 155 -17.59 -9.06 20.72
CA VAL A 155 -17.57 -8.92 22.19
C VAL A 155 -18.71 -9.77 22.74
#